data_AF-A0A5N8VGA5-F1
#
_entry.id   AF-A0A5N8VGA5-F1
#
_cell.length_a   1.000
_cell.length_b   1.000
_cell.length_c   1.000
_cell.angle_alpha   90.00
_cell.angle_beta   90.00
_cell.angle_gamma   90.00
#
_symmetry.space_group_name_H-M   'P 1'
#
loop_
_entity.id
_entity.type
_entity.pdbx_description
1 polymer ?
#
loop_
_entity_poly.entity_id
_entity_poly.type
_entity_poly.pdbx_seq_one_letter_code
_entity_poly.pdbx_strand_id
1 'polypeptide(L)'
;MHVRCPDRLGEDLYRQVLEQAAELSPVVQALPPTAALVELKGALRYHGVDAVRLGEVLRVRTISRLGVDIRVGIGPSITVAATASGRITGPGGVLAVTPDQVTQWLGPLPVQALHGIGPRQTEILRDYGVHCVGLLAALPPATVQRLLGGRAGRQAADRARGIDPRPVA
;
A
#
# COMPACT_ATOMS: atom_id res chain seq x y z
N MET A 1 -2.57 7.12 0.79
CA MET A 1 -3.00 6.42 -0.44
C MET A 1 -1.75 5.96 -1.19
N HIS A 2 -1.81 4.79 -1.81
CA HIS A 2 -0.75 4.26 -2.67
C HIS A 2 -1.31 4.11 -4.09
N VAL A 3 -0.71 4.80 -5.05
CA VAL A 3 -1.06 4.78 -6.46
C VAL A 3 -0.08 3.87 -7.18
N ARG A 4 -0.57 2.87 -7.89
CA ARG A 4 0.25 1.92 -8.65
C ARG A 4 -0.11 1.97 -10.12
N CYS A 5 0.87 2.36 -10.92
CA CYS A 5 0.80 2.39 -12.37
C CYS A 5 0.96 0.97 -12.97
N PRO A 6 0.63 0.79 -14.26
CA PRO A 6 0.98 -0.41 -15.01
C PRO A 6 2.50 -0.66 -15.02
N ASP A 7 2.92 -1.93 -15.01
CA ASP A 7 4.35 -2.30 -14.85
C ASP A 7 5.26 -1.83 -16.00
N ARG A 8 4.69 -1.52 -17.18
CA ARG A 8 5.41 -1.05 -18.38
C ARG A 8 5.04 0.38 -18.77
N LEU A 9 4.72 1.22 -17.80
CA LEU A 9 4.43 2.63 -18.06
C LEU A 9 5.73 3.38 -18.38
N GLY A 10 5.76 4.14 -19.49
CA GLY A 10 6.89 4.98 -19.85
C GLY A 10 7.09 6.13 -18.84
N GLU A 11 8.33 6.60 -18.69
CA GLU A 11 8.70 7.62 -17.70
C GLU A 11 7.89 8.92 -17.84
N ASP A 12 7.59 9.35 -19.06
CA ASP A 12 6.80 10.56 -19.31
C ASP A 12 5.34 10.41 -18.86
N LEU A 13 4.72 9.26 -19.10
CA LEU A 13 3.37 8.99 -18.60
C LEU A 13 3.36 8.83 -17.08
N TYR A 14 4.39 8.23 -16.49
CA TYR A 14 4.54 8.16 -15.04
C TYR A 14 4.65 9.55 -14.42
N ARG A 15 5.43 10.46 -15.02
CA ARG A 15 5.52 11.87 -14.60
C ARG A 15 4.15 12.57 -14.67
N GLN A 16 3.40 12.38 -15.76
CA GLN A 16 2.06 12.94 -15.90
C GLN A 16 1.07 12.37 -14.86
N VAL A 17 1.18 11.09 -14.48
CA VAL A 17 0.38 10.54 -13.37
C VAL A 17 0.73 11.22 -12.05
N LEU A 18 2.01 11.50 -11.78
CA LEU A 18 2.42 12.25 -10.58
C LEU A 18 1.85 13.68 -10.57
N GLU A 19 1.81 14.36 -11.71
CA GLU A 19 1.19 15.68 -11.85
C GLU A 19 -0.31 15.63 -11.52
N GLN A 20 -1.02 14.60 -12.01
CA GLN A 20 -2.43 14.39 -11.66
C GLN A 20 -2.64 14.13 -10.16
N ALA A 21 -1.72 13.43 -9.51
CA ALA A 21 -1.76 13.23 -8.06
C ALA A 21 -1.48 14.52 -7.28
N ALA A 22 -0.53 15.34 -7.75
CA ALA A 22 -0.17 16.63 -7.15
C ALA A 22 -1.30 17.67 -7.24
N GLU A 23 -2.15 17.59 -8.26
CA GLU A 23 -3.39 18.39 -8.32
C GLU A 23 -4.39 18.04 -7.20
N LEU A 24 -4.34 16.83 -6.64
CA LEU A 24 -5.25 16.39 -5.58
C LEU A 24 -4.72 16.66 -4.18
N SER A 25 -3.41 16.49 -3.97
CA SER A 25 -2.77 16.69 -2.67
C SER A 25 -1.38 17.31 -2.85
N PRO A 26 -0.98 18.27 -2.00
CA PRO A 26 0.35 18.85 -2.05
C PRO A 26 1.45 17.88 -1.55
N VAL A 27 1.09 16.79 -0.87
CA VAL A 27 2.04 15.83 -0.29
C VAL A 27 2.01 14.54 -1.12
N VAL A 28 2.92 14.46 -2.08
CA VAL A 28 3.10 13.32 -2.99
C VAL A 28 4.56 12.88 -2.97
N GLN A 29 4.77 11.59 -2.68
CA GLN A 29 6.07 10.95 -2.73
C GLN A 29 6.14 10.02 -3.94
N ALA A 30 7.02 10.30 -4.89
CA ALA A 30 7.27 9.41 -6.02
C ALA A 30 7.99 8.13 -5.56
N LEU A 31 7.54 6.97 -6.04
CA LEU A 31 8.16 5.65 -5.86
C LEU A 31 8.41 5.02 -7.23
N PRO A 32 9.39 5.54 -7.99
CA PRO A 32 9.66 5.06 -9.34
C PRO A 32 10.05 3.56 -9.33
N PRO A 33 9.74 2.83 -10.42
CA PRO A 33 9.17 3.32 -11.67
C PRO A 33 7.63 3.29 -11.73
N THR A 34 6.96 2.68 -10.75
CA THR A 34 5.57 2.23 -10.92
C THR A 34 4.60 2.70 -9.85
N ALA A 35 5.03 3.48 -8.86
CA ALA A 35 4.14 3.84 -7.77
C ALA A 35 4.35 5.25 -7.22
N ALA A 36 3.38 5.73 -6.46
CA ALA A 36 3.49 6.95 -5.67
C ALA A 36 2.69 6.81 -4.38
N LEU A 37 3.10 7.55 -3.35
CA LEU A 37 2.31 7.74 -2.14
C LEU A 37 1.71 9.13 -2.15
N VAL A 38 0.47 9.23 -1.69
CA VAL A 38 -0.27 10.48 -1.61
C VAL A 38 -0.88 10.58 -0.22
N GLU A 39 -0.55 11.64 0.52
CA GLU A 39 -1.20 11.93 1.80
C GLU A 39 -2.59 12.51 1.52
N LEU A 40 -3.63 11.96 2.16
CA LEU A 40 -5.01 12.39 1.92
C LEU A 40 -5.57 13.33 3.00
N LYS A 41 -4.92 13.46 4.17
CA LYS A 41 -5.52 14.13 5.34
C LYS A 41 -5.97 15.57 5.05
N GLY A 42 -5.14 16.36 4.39
CA GLY A 42 -5.49 17.72 3.95
C GLY A 42 -6.47 17.73 2.77
N ALA A 43 -6.22 16.87 1.78
CA ALA A 43 -7.02 16.77 0.55
C ALA A 43 -8.49 16.43 0.84
N LEU A 44 -8.77 15.50 1.76
CA LEU A 44 -10.14 15.11 2.13
C LEU A 44 -10.95 16.30 2.65
N ARG A 45 -10.33 17.15 3.46
CA ARG A 45 -10.97 18.35 4.02
C ARG A 45 -11.21 19.40 2.95
N TYR A 46 -10.22 19.59 2.07
CA TYR A 46 -10.30 20.59 0.99
C TYR A 46 -11.38 20.23 -0.04
N HIS A 47 -11.43 18.96 -0.47
CA HIS A 47 -12.38 18.52 -1.49
C HIS A 47 -13.77 18.15 -0.94
N GLY A 48 -13.91 17.96 0.39
CA GLY A 48 -15.19 17.64 1.03
C GLY A 48 -15.74 16.27 0.67
N VAL A 49 -14.88 15.31 0.30
CA VAL A 49 -15.26 13.95 -0.11
C VAL A 49 -14.44 12.90 0.65
N ASP A 50 -14.89 11.65 0.64
CA ASP A 50 -14.16 10.54 1.23
C ASP A 50 -12.95 10.10 0.39
N ALA A 51 -12.11 9.24 1.00
CA ALA A 51 -10.86 8.79 0.38
C ALA A 51 -11.09 7.92 -0.85
N VAL A 52 -12.15 7.11 -0.87
CA VAL A 52 -12.49 6.25 -2.01
C VAL A 52 -12.83 7.13 -3.20
N ARG A 53 -13.65 8.17 -2.98
CA ARG A 53 -14.03 9.13 -4.01
C ARG A 53 -12.82 9.88 -4.56
N LEU A 54 -11.88 10.31 -3.73
CA LEU A 54 -10.62 10.90 -4.22
C LEU A 54 -9.79 9.93 -5.06
N GLY A 55 -9.69 8.67 -4.63
CA GLY A 55 -9.02 7.62 -5.41
C GLY A 55 -9.66 7.41 -6.78
N GLU A 56 -11.00 7.38 -6.84
CA GLU A 56 -11.74 7.26 -8.10
C GLU A 56 -11.59 8.49 -8.98
N VAL A 57 -11.57 9.70 -8.40
CA VAL A 57 -11.29 10.93 -9.17
C VAL A 57 -9.92 10.87 -9.82
N LEU A 58 -8.88 10.45 -9.10
CA LEU A 58 -7.54 10.29 -9.67
C LEU A 58 -7.54 9.26 -10.81
N ARG A 59 -8.19 8.11 -10.59
CA ARG A 59 -8.30 7.03 -11.58
C ARG A 59 -9.01 7.50 -12.85
N VAL A 60 -10.17 8.15 -12.72
CA VAL A 60 -10.92 8.69 -13.87
C VAL A 60 -10.10 9.76 -14.61
N ARG A 61 -9.38 10.64 -13.90
CA ARG A 61 -8.49 11.64 -14.53
C ARG A 61 -7.38 10.99 -15.33
N THR A 62 -6.69 10.00 -14.76
CA THR A 62 -5.59 9.28 -15.44
C THR A 62 -6.08 8.49 -16.65
N ILE A 63 -7.25 7.85 -16.58
CA ILE A 63 -7.87 7.19 -17.74
C ILE A 63 -8.21 8.23 -18.82
N SER A 64 -8.94 9.28 -18.46
CA SER A 64 -9.47 10.25 -19.42
C SER A 64 -8.40 11.10 -20.10
N ARG A 65 -7.34 11.49 -19.38
CA ARG A 65 -6.29 12.38 -19.88
C ARG A 65 -5.09 11.63 -20.46
N LEU A 66 -4.76 10.47 -19.90
CA LEU A 66 -3.50 9.77 -20.19
C LEU A 66 -3.73 8.39 -20.83
N GLY A 67 -4.97 7.87 -20.84
CA GLY A 67 -5.24 6.49 -21.25
C GLY A 67 -4.68 5.45 -20.27
N VAL A 68 -4.33 5.85 -19.05
CA VAL A 68 -3.70 4.99 -18.04
C VAL A 68 -4.70 4.64 -16.96
N ASP A 69 -5.02 3.35 -16.84
CA ASP A 69 -5.77 2.85 -15.70
C ASP A 69 -4.81 2.49 -14.55
N ILE A 70 -5.10 2.99 -13.36
CA ILE A 70 -4.23 2.86 -12.17
C ILE A 70 -4.92 2.03 -11.10
N ARG A 71 -4.11 1.37 -10.27
CA ARG A 71 -4.55 0.65 -9.07
C ARG A 71 -4.29 1.51 -7.85
N VAL A 72 -5.35 1.87 -7.13
CA VAL A 72 -5.28 2.75 -5.98
C VAL A 72 -5.62 1.98 -4.71
N GLY A 73 -4.67 1.94 -3.78
CA GLY A 73 -4.86 1.38 -2.46
C GLY A 73 -4.98 2.47 -1.41
N ILE A 74 -5.98 2.37 -0.55
CA ILE A 74 -6.24 3.31 0.53
C ILE A 74 -6.23 2.55 1.85
N GLY A 75 -5.53 3.09 2.84
CA GLY A 75 -5.43 2.51 4.16
C GLY A 75 -4.88 3.51 5.17
N PRO A 76 -4.94 3.18 6.47
CA PRO A 76 -4.47 4.05 7.54
C PRO A 76 -2.94 4.16 7.61
N SER A 77 -2.22 3.31 6.88
CA SER A 77 -0.77 3.29 6.85
C SER A 77 -0.24 2.94 5.47
N ILE A 78 1.03 3.24 5.19
CA ILE A 78 1.66 2.95 3.89
C ILE A 78 1.60 1.45 3.59
N THR A 79 1.92 0.60 4.56
CA THR A 79 1.83 -0.86 4.39
C THR A 79 0.43 -1.32 4.00
N VAL A 80 -0.63 -0.82 4.66
CA VAL A 80 -2.00 -1.23 4.31
C VAL A 80 -2.38 -0.73 2.91
N ALA A 81 -2.11 0.55 2.61
CA ALA A 81 -2.40 1.14 1.31
C ALA A 81 -1.65 0.44 0.16
N ALA A 82 -0.35 0.17 0.32
CA ALA A 82 0.44 -0.51 -0.69
C ALA A 82 -0.02 -1.95 -0.90
N THR A 83 -0.29 -2.67 0.20
CA THR A 83 -0.88 -4.03 0.13
C THR A 83 -2.20 -3.99 -0.62
N ALA A 84 -3.09 -3.04 -0.30
CA ALA A 84 -4.40 -2.88 -0.93
C ALA A 84 -4.29 -2.71 -2.45
N SER A 85 -3.43 -1.80 -2.92
CA SER A 85 -3.22 -1.59 -4.36
C SER A 85 -2.69 -2.84 -5.06
N GLY A 86 -1.86 -3.64 -4.39
CA GLY A 86 -1.31 -4.88 -4.92
C GLY A 86 -2.32 -6.04 -5.00
N ARG A 87 -3.44 -5.94 -4.29
CA ARG A 87 -4.54 -6.93 -4.35
C ARG A 87 -5.50 -6.71 -5.52
N ILE A 88 -5.40 -5.57 -6.20
CA ILE A 88 -6.22 -5.28 -7.39
C ILE A 88 -5.64 -6.06 -8.58
N THR A 89 -6.42 -7.03 -9.07
CA THR A 89 -6.02 -7.97 -10.15
C THR A 89 -6.34 -7.44 -11.54
N GLY A 90 -7.28 -6.51 -11.67
CA GLY A 90 -7.64 -5.85 -12.93
C GLY A 90 -6.63 -4.78 -13.38
N PRO A 91 -6.83 -4.20 -14.58
CA PRO A 91 -5.97 -3.15 -15.12
C PRO A 91 -5.94 -1.90 -14.23
N GLY A 92 -7.02 -1.63 -13.52
CA GLY A 92 -7.09 -0.64 -12.45
C GLY A 92 -8.28 -0.82 -11.53
N GLY A 93 -8.39 0.07 -10.55
CA GLY A 93 -9.45 0.04 -9.55
C GLY A 93 -9.04 0.74 -8.26
N VAL A 94 -9.99 0.90 -7.34
CA VAL A 94 -9.75 1.47 -6.01
C VAL A 94 -10.12 0.45 -4.95
N LEU A 95 -9.22 0.21 -4.00
CA LEU A 95 -9.48 -0.65 -2.84
C LEU A 95 -9.10 0.09 -1.57
N ALA A 96 -10.09 0.26 -0.68
CA ALA A 96 -9.91 0.93 0.60
C ALA A 96 -10.09 -0.05 1.77
N VAL A 97 -9.27 0.11 2.79
CA VAL A 97 -9.33 -0.63 4.04
C VAL A 97 -9.40 0.39 5.17
N THR A 98 -10.50 0.41 5.91
CA THR A 98 -10.67 1.32 7.05
C THR A 98 -9.88 0.84 8.27
N PRO A 99 -9.57 1.71 9.26
CA PRO A 99 -8.80 1.31 10.45
C PRO A 99 -9.36 0.10 11.19
N ASP A 100 -10.68 0.02 11.33
CA ASP A 100 -11.41 -1.08 11.96
C ASP A 100 -11.39 -2.39 11.13
N GLN A 101 -11.14 -2.29 9.82
CA GLN A 101 -11.06 -3.44 8.92
C GLN A 101 -9.65 -4.03 8.81
N VAL A 102 -8.61 -3.32 9.25
CA VAL A 102 -7.21 -3.71 9.00
C VAL A 102 -6.91 -5.14 9.43
N THR A 103 -7.26 -5.51 10.66
CA THR A 103 -6.92 -6.82 11.22
C THR A 103 -7.63 -7.95 10.47
N GLN A 104 -8.95 -7.81 10.25
CA GLN A 104 -9.74 -8.83 9.54
C GLN A 104 -9.34 -8.95 8.06
N TRP A 105 -8.95 -7.85 7.43
CA TRP A 105 -8.57 -7.83 6.03
C TRP A 105 -7.16 -8.36 5.80
N LEU A 106 -6.19 -7.99 6.65
CA LEU A 106 -4.82 -8.48 6.54
C LEU A 106 -4.70 -9.95 6.93
N GLY A 107 -5.36 -10.37 8.02
CA GLY A 107 -5.24 -11.70 8.61
C GLY A 107 -5.18 -12.88 7.63
N PRO A 108 -6.15 -13.05 6.71
CA PRO A 108 -6.19 -14.16 5.77
C PRO A 108 -5.20 -14.04 4.60
N LEU A 109 -4.55 -12.89 4.41
CA LEU A 109 -3.61 -12.72 3.32
C LEU A 109 -2.36 -13.58 3.55
N PRO A 110 -1.78 -14.16 2.49
CA PRO A 110 -0.52 -14.87 2.63
C PRO A 110 0.61 -13.87 2.94
N VAL A 111 1.63 -14.28 3.71
CA VAL A 111 2.67 -13.35 4.21
C VAL A 111 3.39 -12.58 3.10
N GLN A 112 3.58 -13.17 1.92
CA GLN A 112 4.21 -12.49 0.78
C GLN A 112 3.37 -11.38 0.16
N ALA A 113 2.07 -11.32 0.46
CA ALA A 113 1.22 -10.23 -0.01
C ALA A 113 1.45 -8.94 0.80
N LEU A 114 1.95 -9.04 2.03
CA LEU A 114 2.15 -7.90 2.91
C LEU A 114 3.30 -7.01 2.40
N HIS A 115 2.99 -5.75 2.13
CA HIS A 115 4.01 -4.80 1.69
C HIS A 115 5.16 -4.68 2.71
N GLY A 116 6.38 -4.87 2.21
CA GLY A 116 7.60 -4.79 3.00
C GLY A 116 8.07 -6.12 3.59
N ILE A 117 7.44 -7.24 3.23
CA ILE A 117 7.98 -8.59 3.44
C ILE A 117 8.61 -9.08 2.11
N GLY A 118 9.92 -9.31 2.11
CA GLY A 118 10.64 -9.78 0.93
C GLY A 118 10.57 -11.30 0.73
N PRO A 119 11.07 -11.82 -0.41
CA PRO A 119 11.10 -13.26 -0.71
C PRO A 119 11.84 -14.08 0.36
N ARG A 120 13.04 -13.64 0.76
CA ARG A 120 13.81 -14.30 1.82
C ARG A 120 13.09 -14.36 3.16
N GLN A 121 12.41 -13.28 3.55
CA GLN A 121 11.63 -13.26 4.79
C GLN A 121 10.41 -14.18 4.68
N THR A 122 9.76 -14.21 3.51
CA THR A 122 8.66 -15.13 3.21
C THR A 122 9.09 -16.58 3.37
N GLU A 123 10.23 -16.95 2.79
CA GLU A 123 10.80 -18.31 2.90
C GLU A 123 11.04 -18.68 4.36
N ILE A 124 11.76 -17.84 5.12
CA ILE A 124 12.01 -18.07 6.55
C ILE A 124 10.69 -18.23 7.32
N LEU A 125 9.69 -17.36 7.08
CA LEU A 125 8.41 -17.47 7.77
C LEU A 125 7.68 -18.78 7.44
N ARG A 126 7.70 -19.20 6.17
CA ARG A 126 7.08 -20.44 5.72
C ARG A 126 7.74 -21.69 6.30
N ASP A 127 9.07 -21.70 6.41
CA ASP A 127 9.81 -22.82 7.02
C ASP A 127 9.42 -23.03 8.50
N TYR A 128 8.95 -21.98 9.16
CA TYR A 128 8.43 -22.01 10.54
C TYR A 128 6.89 -22.10 10.60
N GLY A 129 6.23 -22.46 9.50
CA GLY A 129 4.78 -22.65 9.42
C GLY A 129 3.93 -21.37 9.34
N VAL A 130 4.57 -20.19 9.26
CA VAL A 130 3.90 -18.88 9.22
C VAL A 130 3.58 -18.51 7.77
N HIS A 131 2.42 -18.93 7.30
CA HIS A 131 2.01 -18.78 5.89
C HIS A 131 1.06 -17.60 5.64
N CYS A 132 0.37 -17.07 6.66
CA CYS A 132 -0.51 -15.90 6.55
C CYS A 132 -0.13 -14.77 7.52
N VAL A 133 -0.59 -13.55 7.19
CA VAL A 133 -0.30 -12.34 7.97
C VAL A 133 -0.88 -12.43 9.38
N GLY A 134 -2.03 -13.08 9.55
CA GLY A 134 -2.64 -13.32 10.87
C GLY A 134 -1.73 -14.13 11.80
N LEU A 135 -1.08 -15.18 11.28
CA LEU A 135 -0.10 -15.95 12.04
C LEU A 135 1.13 -15.12 12.41
N LEU A 136 1.64 -14.31 11.47
CA LEU A 136 2.76 -13.40 11.75
C LEU A 136 2.38 -12.37 12.82
N ALA A 137 1.16 -11.82 12.78
CA ALA A 137 0.66 -10.86 13.75
C ALA A 137 0.45 -11.48 15.16
N ALA A 138 0.16 -12.78 15.23
CA ALA A 138 -0.02 -13.51 16.49
C ALA A 138 1.31 -13.87 17.17
N LEU A 139 2.44 -13.88 16.44
CA LEU A 139 3.73 -14.21 17.02
C LEU A 139 4.20 -13.15 18.03
N PRO A 140 4.84 -13.58 19.14
CA PRO A 140 5.54 -12.66 20.03
C PRO A 140 6.60 -11.85 19.25
N PRO A 141 6.71 -10.53 19.46
CA PRO A 141 7.68 -9.69 18.74
C PRO A 141 9.13 -10.17 18.86
N ALA A 142 9.50 -10.76 20.00
CA ALA A 142 10.83 -11.35 20.21
C ALA A 142 11.10 -12.56 19.28
N THR A 143 10.08 -13.38 19.03
CA THR A 143 10.17 -14.51 18.10
C THR A 143 10.39 -14.03 16.68
N VAL A 144 9.62 -13.06 16.21
CA VAL A 144 9.77 -12.49 14.85
C VAL A 144 11.15 -11.86 14.66
N GLN A 145 11.66 -11.16 15.69
CA GLN A 145 13.02 -10.60 15.68
C GLN A 145 14.12 -11.67 15.61
N ARG A 146 13.93 -12.80 16.28
CA ARG A 146 14.89 -13.92 16.22
C ARG A 146 14.90 -14.59 14.83
N LEU A 147 13.74 -14.69 14.19
CA LEU A 147 13.61 -15.27 12.84
C LEU A 147 14.15 -14.35 11.74
N LEU A 148 13.79 -13.06 11.78
CA LEU A 148 14.03 -12.13 10.68
C LEU A 148 15.15 -11.11 10.95
N GLY A 149 15.77 -11.16 12.13
CA GLY A 149 16.72 -10.18 12.63
C GLY A 149 16.05 -9.01 13.36
N GLY A 150 16.81 -8.31 14.20
CA GLY A 150 16.26 -7.33 15.15
C GLY A 150 15.40 -6.23 14.50
N ARG A 151 15.96 -5.44 13.57
CA ARG A 151 15.22 -4.33 12.94
C ARG A 151 14.11 -4.85 12.01
N ALA A 152 14.44 -5.79 11.13
CA ALA A 152 13.51 -6.28 10.12
C ALA A 152 12.35 -7.08 10.73
N GLY A 153 12.60 -7.85 11.79
CA GLY A 153 11.57 -8.59 12.51
C GLY A 153 10.62 -7.69 13.30
N ARG A 154 11.11 -6.60 13.92
CA ARG A 154 10.22 -5.58 14.52
C ARG A 154 9.29 -4.99 13.46
N GLN A 155 9.85 -4.53 12.35
CA GLN A 155 9.07 -3.95 11.25
C GLN A 155 8.06 -4.95 10.67
N ALA A 156 8.43 -6.22 10.51
CA ALA A 156 7.52 -7.26 10.03
C ALA A 156 6.35 -7.48 10.99
N ALA A 157 6.62 -7.54 12.30
CA ALA A 157 5.60 -7.70 13.32
C ALA A 157 4.63 -6.50 13.39
N ASP A 158 5.15 -5.27 13.29
CA ASP A 158 4.34 -4.05 13.27
C ASP A 158 3.46 -4.02 12.02
N ARG A 159 4.04 -4.26 10.85
CA ARG A 159 3.34 -4.29 9.56
C ARG A 159 2.22 -5.33 9.52
N ALA A 160 2.44 -6.50 10.11
CA ALA A 160 1.42 -7.54 10.18
C ALA A 160 0.19 -7.12 11.01
N ARG A 161 0.36 -6.17 11.93
CA ARG A 161 -0.71 -5.51 12.70
C ARG A 161 -1.20 -4.21 12.05
N GLY A 162 -0.76 -3.92 10.82
CA GLY A 162 -1.08 -2.69 10.08
C GLY A 162 -0.37 -1.43 10.59
N ILE A 163 0.56 -1.56 11.54
CA ILE A 163 1.30 -0.45 12.12
C ILE A 163 2.48 -0.12 11.20
N ASP A 164 2.52 1.12 10.73
CA ASP A 164 3.63 1.65 9.95
C ASP A 164 3.73 3.16 10.20
N PRO A 165 4.73 3.62 10.99
CA PRO A 165 4.85 5.01 11.40
C PRO A 165 5.50 5.90 10.33
N ARG A 166 5.89 5.33 9.17
CA ARG A 166 6.52 6.10 8.10
C ARG A 166 5.56 7.19 7.59
N PRO A 167 5.99 8.47 7.55
CA PRO A 167 5.22 9.51 6.88
C PRO A 167 5.34 9.35 5.37
N VAL A 168 4.44 10.01 4.64
CA VAL A 168 4.67 10.33 3.22
C VAL A 168 5.63 11.51 3.19
N ALA A 169 6.75 11.36 2.49
CA ALA A 169 7.84 12.35 2.47
C ALA A 169 7.79 13.26 1.24
#